data_AF-A0A7V2TWG0-F1
#
_entry.id   AF-A0A7V2TWG0-F1
#
_cell.length_a   1.000
_cell.length_b   1.000
_cell.length_c   1.000
_cell.angle_alpha   90.00
_cell.angle_beta   90.00
_cell.angle_gamma   90.00
#
_symmetry.space_group_name_H-M   'P 1'
#
loop_
_entity.id
_entity.type
_entity.pdbx_description
1 polymer ?
#
loop_
_entity_poly.entity_id
_entity_poly.type
_entity_poly.pdbx_seq_one_letter_code
_entity_poly.pdbx_strand_id
1 'polypeptide(L)'
;RWKTPPRFVLLVGDASFDPRNYQGYGDFDFVPTKLLETAYLETASDDWFVDFDGDGLPDMAVGRLPVRTAAEADTVIAKILAYERGAGPQPNALLVSDMGDTYNFEAANAALKDLLPSSLTVQEISRARFANDDQVRQALISALNQGPLLVNYAGHGSVGIWRGGIFTTDDDRLLTNGPRLPLVIAMTCLNGFFHDASPFESLADALLKAPNGGAIAVFASSGLTSPEEQIPMNHQLIRLLFNGQSLPIGEAARKAKAATNGQDVRKTWILFGDPTTRLRY
;
A
#
# COMPACT_ATOMS: atom_id res chain seq x y z
N ARG A 1 5.18 -33.46 3.55
CA ARG A 1 4.69 -32.31 4.34
C ARG A 1 5.89 -31.61 4.96
N TRP A 2 5.91 -30.28 4.96
CA TRP A 2 6.98 -29.49 5.59
C TRP A 2 7.03 -29.76 7.10
N LYS A 3 8.24 -29.82 7.67
CA LYS A 3 8.42 -29.93 9.13
C LYS A 3 8.05 -28.63 9.85
N THR A 4 8.39 -27.50 9.24
CA THR A 4 7.93 -26.16 9.62
C THR A 4 7.24 -25.58 8.39
N PRO A 5 5.92 -25.37 8.39
CA PRO A 5 5.24 -24.81 7.24
C PRO A 5 5.68 -23.36 7.01
N PRO A 6 5.85 -22.92 5.74
CA PRO A 6 6.16 -21.53 5.44
C PRO A 6 5.00 -20.64 5.91
N ARG A 7 5.35 -19.46 6.43
CA ARG A 7 4.38 -18.45 6.89
C ARG A 7 4.31 -17.22 6.00
N PHE A 8 5.38 -16.99 5.23
CA PHE A 8 5.57 -15.82 4.40
C PHE A 8 6.04 -16.22 3.02
N VAL A 9 5.65 -15.44 2.01
CA VAL A 9 6.21 -15.48 0.66
C VAL A 9 6.44 -14.05 0.18
N LEU A 10 7.62 -13.79 -0.37
CA LEU A 10 7.96 -12.52 -1.00
C LEU A 10 8.18 -12.77 -2.48
N LEU A 11 7.37 -12.12 -3.32
CA LEU A 11 7.47 -12.16 -4.77
C LEU A 11 8.40 -11.02 -5.21
N VAL A 12 9.49 -11.34 -5.92
CA VAL A 12 10.49 -10.34 -6.35
C VAL A 12 10.54 -10.32 -7.87
N GLY A 13 9.93 -9.30 -8.45
CA GLY A 13 9.75 -9.14 -9.88
C GLY A 13 8.39 -8.56 -10.18
N ASP A 14 8.30 -7.81 -11.28
CA ASP A 14 7.04 -7.29 -11.75
C ASP A 14 6.19 -8.37 -12.45
N ALA A 15 4.92 -8.05 -12.72
CA ALA A 15 4.01 -8.85 -13.54
C ALA A 15 3.43 -8.00 -14.67
N SER A 16 2.83 -8.64 -15.68
CA SER A 16 2.11 -7.91 -16.72
C SER A 16 0.88 -8.68 -17.20
N PHE A 17 -0.21 -7.98 -17.52
CA PHE A 17 -1.30 -8.60 -18.28
C PHE A 17 -0.91 -8.93 -19.74
N ASP A 18 0.22 -8.41 -20.24
CA ASP A 18 0.73 -8.68 -21.59
C ASP A 18 2.06 -9.47 -21.55
N PRO A 19 2.04 -10.74 -21.12
CA PRO A 19 3.25 -11.54 -20.88
C PRO A 19 4.05 -11.89 -22.14
N ARG A 20 3.50 -11.61 -23.32
CA ARG A 20 4.14 -11.84 -24.63
C ARG A 20 4.48 -10.53 -25.34
N ASN A 21 4.30 -9.39 -24.66
CA ASN A 21 4.63 -8.06 -25.15
C ASN A 21 4.02 -7.78 -26.53
N TYR A 22 2.74 -8.15 -26.71
CA TYR A 22 1.99 -7.83 -27.91
C TYR A 22 1.77 -6.31 -28.09
N GLN A 23 1.81 -5.55 -27.00
CA GLN A 23 1.67 -4.09 -27.01
C GLN A 23 3.00 -3.35 -27.22
N GLY A 24 4.14 -4.03 -27.15
CA GLY A 24 5.45 -3.45 -27.43
C GLY A 24 6.03 -2.57 -26.31
N TYR A 25 5.50 -2.66 -25.09
CA TYR A 25 5.99 -1.90 -23.93
C TYR A 25 7.15 -2.57 -23.19
N GLY A 26 7.36 -3.88 -23.37
CA GLY A 26 8.46 -4.64 -22.79
C GLY A 26 8.03 -5.97 -22.16
N ASP A 27 8.98 -6.89 -22.02
CA ASP A 27 8.77 -8.19 -21.37
C ASP A 27 8.97 -8.04 -19.85
N PHE A 28 7.97 -7.51 -19.15
CA PHE A 28 8.05 -7.22 -17.71
C PHE A 28 7.31 -8.23 -16.81
N ASP A 29 6.81 -9.34 -17.36
CA ASP A 29 6.14 -10.40 -16.60
C ASP A 29 7.13 -11.38 -15.94
N PHE A 30 7.99 -10.86 -15.06
CA PHE A 30 9.08 -11.64 -14.44
C PHE A 30 8.60 -12.62 -13.37
N VAL A 31 7.65 -12.18 -12.53
CA VAL A 31 6.95 -13.02 -11.57
C VAL A 31 5.46 -12.79 -11.78
N PRO A 32 4.80 -13.63 -12.62
CA PRO A 32 3.41 -13.44 -12.97
C PRO A 32 2.50 -13.34 -11.75
N THR A 33 1.37 -12.67 -11.93
CA THR A 33 0.29 -12.61 -10.93
C THR A 33 -0.98 -13.24 -11.48
N LYS A 34 -1.90 -13.63 -10.60
CA LYS A 34 -3.20 -14.11 -11.05
C LYS A 34 -4.07 -12.90 -11.39
N LEU A 35 -4.53 -12.84 -12.64
CA LEU A 35 -5.64 -11.98 -13.00
C LEU A 35 -6.96 -12.67 -12.65
N LEU A 36 -7.84 -11.95 -11.96
CA LEU A 36 -9.19 -12.39 -11.60
C LEU A 36 -10.21 -11.35 -12.02
N GLU A 37 -11.41 -11.83 -12.34
CA GLU A 37 -12.57 -10.99 -12.66
C GLU A 37 -13.17 -10.43 -11.36
N THR A 38 -13.28 -9.10 -11.28
CA THR A 38 -14.00 -8.37 -10.23
C THR A 38 -15.31 -7.84 -10.77
N ALA A 39 -16.11 -7.15 -9.95
CA ALA A 39 -17.34 -6.52 -10.41
C ALA A 39 -17.13 -5.47 -11.54
N TYR A 40 -15.92 -4.89 -11.66
CA TYR A 40 -15.67 -3.76 -12.55
C TYR A 40 -14.55 -3.96 -13.58
N LEU A 41 -13.56 -4.82 -13.28
CA LEU A 41 -12.45 -5.12 -14.18
C LEU A 41 -11.79 -6.46 -13.87
N GLU A 42 -11.03 -6.98 -14.82
CA GLU A 42 -10.03 -8.01 -14.54
C GLU A 42 -8.76 -7.35 -13.96
N THR A 43 -8.23 -7.86 -12.84
CA THR A 43 -7.06 -7.28 -12.19
C THR A 43 -6.25 -8.30 -11.37
N ALA A 44 -5.04 -7.91 -10.98
CA ALA A 44 -4.07 -8.72 -10.26
C ALA A 44 -4.49 -9.10 -8.83
N SER A 45 -4.09 -10.30 -8.42
CA SER A 45 -4.24 -10.84 -7.07
C SER A 45 -3.08 -11.78 -6.75
N ASP A 46 -2.18 -11.32 -5.89
CA ASP A 46 -1.13 -12.19 -5.37
C ASP A 46 -1.65 -13.11 -4.25
N ASP A 47 -2.72 -12.72 -3.58
CA ASP A 47 -3.41 -13.56 -2.57
C ASP A 47 -3.85 -14.90 -3.14
N TRP A 48 -4.19 -14.95 -4.43
CA TRP A 48 -4.58 -16.19 -5.10
C TRP A 48 -3.50 -17.28 -5.00
N PHE A 49 -2.22 -16.93 -4.94
CA PHE A 49 -1.14 -17.91 -4.78
C PHE A 49 -1.10 -18.56 -3.39
N VAL A 50 -1.75 -17.94 -2.41
CA VAL A 50 -1.70 -18.31 -0.99
C VAL A 50 -3.08 -18.55 -0.38
N ASP A 51 -4.13 -18.60 -1.19
CA ASP A 51 -5.48 -19.05 -0.81
C ASP A 51 -5.59 -20.55 -1.18
N PHE A 52 -5.35 -21.43 -0.21
CA PHE A 52 -5.24 -22.87 -0.44
C PHE A 52 -6.57 -23.61 -0.34
N ASP A 53 -7.58 -23.00 0.29
CA ASP A 53 -8.91 -23.58 0.45
C ASP A 53 -9.99 -22.91 -0.43
N GLY A 54 -9.65 -21.81 -1.09
CA GLY A 54 -10.50 -21.11 -2.06
C GLY A 54 -11.57 -20.24 -1.40
N ASP A 55 -11.42 -19.88 -0.13
CA ASP A 55 -12.41 -19.06 0.60
C ASP A 55 -12.29 -17.54 0.30
N GLY A 56 -11.30 -17.15 -0.50
CA GLY A 56 -11.01 -15.77 -0.85
C GLY A 56 -10.18 -15.03 0.19
N LEU A 57 -9.55 -15.72 1.13
CA LEU A 57 -8.61 -15.18 2.10
C LEU A 57 -7.25 -15.87 2.00
N PRO A 58 -6.15 -15.12 2.21
CA PRO A 58 -4.82 -15.69 2.18
C PRO A 58 -4.49 -16.52 3.44
N ASP A 59 -4.03 -17.76 3.26
CA ASP A 59 -3.52 -18.67 4.30
C ASP A 59 -2.09 -18.34 4.73
N MET A 60 -1.31 -17.72 3.84
CA MET A 60 0.05 -17.26 4.11
C MET A 60 0.18 -15.76 3.87
N ALA A 61 1.09 -15.10 4.59
CA ALA A 61 1.36 -13.70 4.35
C ALA A 61 2.18 -13.52 3.06
N VAL A 62 1.63 -12.81 2.09
CA VAL A 62 2.29 -12.51 0.82
C VAL A 62 2.66 -11.04 0.75
N GLY A 63 3.82 -10.74 0.17
CA GLY A 63 4.17 -9.39 -0.27
C GLY A 63 4.89 -9.43 -1.62
N ARG A 64 4.91 -8.30 -2.33
CA ARG A 64 5.55 -8.16 -3.64
C ARG A 64 6.51 -6.97 -3.71
N LEU A 65 7.66 -7.17 -4.37
CA LEU A 65 8.54 -6.12 -4.85
C LEU A 65 8.42 -6.07 -6.39
N PRO A 66 7.61 -5.17 -6.97
CA PRO A 66 7.36 -5.09 -8.41
C PRO A 66 8.49 -4.32 -9.11
N VAL A 67 9.62 -4.99 -9.30
CA VAL A 67 10.84 -4.42 -9.86
C VAL A 67 11.10 -4.96 -11.26
N ARG A 68 11.43 -4.05 -12.19
CA ARG A 68 11.71 -4.36 -13.61
C ARG A 68 13.21 -4.41 -13.93
N THR A 69 14.05 -3.87 -13.06
CA THR A 69 15.50 -3.80 -13.28
C THR A 69 16.27 -4.16 -12.02
N ALA A 70 17.54 -4.56 -12.19
CA ALA A 70 18.44 -4.79 -11.06
C ALA A 70 18.63 -3.53 -10.21
N ALA A 71 18.66 -2.34 -10.83
CA ALA A 71 18.76 -1.08 -10.12
C ALA A 71 17.54 -0.80 -9.23
N GLU A 72 16.33 -1.07 -9.71
CA GLU A 72 15.11 -0.97 -8.89
C GLU A 72 15.13 -1.97 -7.73
N ALA A 73 15.56 -3.21 -8.00
CA ALA A 73 15.72 -4.24 -6.96
C ALA A 73 16.72 -3.77 -5.88
N ASP A 74 17.88 -3.25 -6.28
CA ASP A 74 18.88 -2.70 -5.37
C ASP A 74 18.33 -1.54 -4.54
N THR A 75 17.57 -0.63 -5.15
CA THR A 75 16.91 0.49 -4.44
C THR A 75 15.95 -0.01 -3.36
N VAL A 76 15.03 -0.92 -3.71
CA VAL A 76 14.00 -1.40 -2.78
C VAL A 76 14.63 -2.26 -1.66
N ILE A 77 15.59 -3.13 -1.99
CA ILE A 77 16.29 -3.97 -1.00
C ILE A 77 17.13 -3.11 -0.05
N ALA A 78 17.84 -2.10 -0.57
CA ALA A 78 18.62 -1.19 0.26
C ALA A 78 17.75 -0.46 1.29
N LYS A 79 16.54 -0.04 0.90
CA LYS A 79 15.56 0.56 1.82
C LYS A 79 15.14 -0.40 2.93
N ILE A 80 14.83 -1.65 2.60
CA ILE A 80 14.45 -2.68 3.57
C ILE A 80 15.59 -2.88 4.59
N LEU A 81 16.83 -3.07 4.12
CA LEU A 81 18.00 -3.24 4.99
C LEU A 81 18.26 -2.00 5.86
N ALA A 82 18.08 -0.80 5.32
CA ALA A 82 18.26 0.44 6.07
C ALA A 82 17.20 0.60 7.15
N TYR A 83 15.94 0.24 6.87
CA TYR A 83 14.85 0.27 7.84
C TYR A 83 15.08 -0.72 8.98
N GLU A 84 15.53 -1.95 8.67
CA GLU A 84 15.79 -2.98 9.67
C GLU A 84 16.96 -2.67 10.60
N ARG A 85 17.95 -1.92 10.12
CA ARG A 85 19.17 -1.56 10.87
C ARG A 85 19.08 -0.19 11.54
N GLY A 86 18.21 0.68 11.04
CA GLY A 86 18.08 2.06 11.49
C GLY A 86 17.21 2.23 12.73
N ALA A 87 17.11 3.50 13.16
CA ALA A 87 16.20 3.92 14.24
C ALA A 87 14.72 3.86 13.84
N GLY A 88 14.42 3.66 12.55
CA GLY A 88 13.05 3.66 12.01
C GLY A 88 12.50 5.07 11.79
N PRO A 89 11.22 5.16 11.38
CA PRO A 89 10.53 6.43 11.18
C PRO A 89 10.21 7.13 12.51
N GLN A 90 9.73 8.37 12.41
CA GLN A 90 9.21 9.08 13.58
C GLN A 90 7.93 8.40 14.09
N PRO A 91 7.67 8.36 15.41
CA PRO A 91 6.48 7.74 15.98
C PRO A 91 5.25 8.65 15.82
N ASN A 92 4.94 9.01 14.57
CA ASN A 92 3.75 9.75 14.19
C ASN A 92 3.02 9.09 13.03
N ALA A 93 1.70 9.28 13.01
CA ALA A 93 0.82 8.89 11.93
C ALA A 93 0.32 10.13 11.19
N LEU A 94 0.33 10.05 9.86
CA LEU A 94 -0.26 11.04 8.97
C LEU A 94 -1.57 10.46 8.41
N LEU A 95 -2.70 11.08 8.76
CA LEU A 95 -4.02 10.69 8.27
C LEU A 95 -4.48 11.71 7.23
N VAL A 96 -4.67 11.27 5.99
CA VAL A 96 -5.01 12.11 4.84
C VAL A 96 -6.40 11.72 4.34
N SER A 97 -7.31 12.69 4.23
CA SER A 97 -8.66 12.44 3.69
C SER A 97 -8.95 13.31 2.47
N ASP A 98 -9.61 12.71 1.49
CA ASP A 98 -10.24 13.43 0.38
C ASP A 98 -11.50 14.18 0.86
N MET A 99 -12.10 14.99 -0.03
CA MET A 99 -13.36 15.68 0.23
C MET A 99 -14.48 14.66 0.44
N GLY A 100 -15.37 14.94 1.41
CA GLY A 100 -16.58 14.16 1.58
C GLY A 100 -17.56 14.41 0.44
N ASP A 101 -17.85 13.38 -0.35
CA ASP A 101 -18.86 13.44 -1.42
C ASP A 101 -19.81 12.23 -1.41
N THR A 102 -19.32 11.09 -1.85
CA THR A 102 -19.95 9.78 -1.90
C THR A 102 -19.78 9.05 -0.58
N TYR A 103 -18.72 9.38 0.16
CA TYR A 103 -18.39 8.81 1.45
C TYR A 103 -17.76 9.88 2.35
N ASN A 104 -17.89 9.71 3.68
CA ASN A 104 -17.29 10.63 4.65
C ASN A 104 -15.88 10.16 5.04
N PHE A 105 -14.89 10.51 4.22
CA PHE A 105 -13.49 10.12 4.44
C PHE A 105 -12.86 10.75 5.69
N GLU A 106 -13.25 11.97 6.07
CA GLU A 106 -12.81 12.60 7.32
C GLU A 106 -13.27 11.79 8.53
N ALA A 107 -14.53 11.32 8.54
CA ALA A 107 -15.04 10.49 9.62
C ALA A 107 -14.35 9.13 9.70
N ALA A 108 -14.00 8.51 8.57
CA ALA A 108 -13.22 7.27 8.57
C ALA A 108 -11.82 7.45 9.19
N ASN A 109 -11.12 8.54 8.84
CA ASN A 109 -9.83 8.85 9.48
C ASN A 109 -9.98 9.20 10.97
N ALA A 110 -11.05 9.91 11.36
CA ALA A 110 -11.33 10.18 12.77
C ALA A 110 -11.53 8.87 13.57
N ALA A 111 -12.24 7.89 13.01
CA ALA A 111 -12.40 6.59 13.63
C ALA A 111 -11.09 5.79 13.73
N LEU A 112 -10.20 5.92 12.74
CA LEU A 112 -8.86 5.32 12.78
C LEU A 112 -7.96 5.91 13.86
N LYS A 113 -8.06 7.23 14.10
CA LYS A 113 -7.28 7.94 15.13
C LYS A 113 -7.46 7.32 16.51
N ASP A 114 -8.68 6.91 16.85
CA ASP A 114 -9.01 6.27 18.13
C ASP A 114 -8.42 4.85 18.29
N LEU A 115 -7.92 4.26 17.20
CA LEU A 115 -7.29 2.94 17.19
C LEU A 115 -5.77 3.01 17.35
N LEU A 116 -5.19 4.19 17.13
CA LEU A 116 -3.76 4.40 17.27
C LEU A 116 -3.40 4.54 18.76
N PRO A 117 -2.24 4.02 19.18
CA PRO A 117 -1.84 4.10 20.57
C PRO A 117 -1.47 5.56 20.89
N SER A 118 -1.69 5.97 22.13
CA SER A 118 -1.42 7.35 22.58
C SER A 118 0.05 7.78 22.49
N SER A 119 0.97 6.83 22.30
CA SER A 119 2.39 7.10 22.03
C SER A 119 2.64 7.64 20.63
N LEU A 120 1.69 7.51 19.69
CA LEU A 120 1.81 8.07 18.35
C LEU A 120 1.22 9.48 18.29
N THR A 121 2.01 10.45 17.83
CA THR A 121 1.47 11.76 17.46
C THR A 121 0.67 11.62 16.17
N VAL A 122 -0.51 12.23 16.07
CA VAL A 122 -1.34 12.19 14.86
C VAL A 122 -1.41 13.55 14.19
N GLN A 123 -1.02 13.61 12.92
CA GLN A 123 -1.22 14.75 12.03
C GLN A 123 -2.34 14.42 11.04
N GLU A 124 -3.28 15.34 10.87
CA GLU A 124 -4.42 15.18 9.94
C GLU A 124 -4.32 16.20 8.81
N ILE A 125 -4.46 15.74 7.56
CA ILE A 125 -4.59 16.57 6.36
C ILE A 125 -5.92 16.22 5.70
N SER A 126 -6.90 17.08 5.89
CA SER A 126 -8.19 16.96 5.19
C SER A 126 -8.21 17.89 4.00
N ARG A 127 -8.33 17.35 2.78
CA ARG A 127 -8.37 18.12 1.54
C ARG A 127 -9.45 19.21 1.59
N ALA A 128 -10.59 18.93 2.22
CA ALA A 128 -11.71 19.87 2.38
C ALA A 128 -11.38 21.11 3.23
N ARG A 129 -10.27 21.10 4.00
CA ARG A 129 -9.87 22.20 4.90
C ARG A 129 -8.82 23.13 4.30
N PHE A 130 -8.36 22.86 3.08
CA PHE A 130 -7.41 23.72 2.37
C PHE A 130 -8.14 24.55 1.30
N ALA A 131 -7.54 25.66 0.90
CA ALA A 131 -8.14 26.53 -0.10
C ALA A 131 -8.09 25.94 -1.52
N ASN A 132 -7.09 25.11 -1.80
CA ASN A 132 -6.89 24.44 -3.09
C ASN A 132 -5.97 23.21 -2.95
N ASP A 133 -5.92 22.40 -4.00
CA ASP A 133 -5.17 21.14 -4.04
C ASP A 133 -3.65 21.32 -3.99
N ASP A 134 -3.11 22.44 -4.49
CA ASP A 134 -1.66 22.73 -4.43
C ASP A 134 -1.18 22.89 -2.97
N GLN A 135 -1.97 23.56 -2.12
CA GLN A 135 -1.67 23.68 -0.70
C GLN A 135 -1.72 22.33 0.01
N VAL A 136 -2.66 21.46 -0.38
CA VAL A 136 -2.76 20.09 0.16
C VAL A 136 -1.52 19.29 -0.25
N ARG A 137 -1.14 19.34 -1.53
CA ARG A 137 0.07 18.67 -2.06
C ARG A 137 1.32 19.11 -1.33
N GLN A 138 1.52 20.42 -1.15
CA GLN A 138 2.66 20.96 -0.41
C GLN A 138 2.69 20.49 1.05
N ALA A 139 1.55 20.55 1.74
CA ALA A 139 1.44 20.09 3.12
C ALA A 139 1.72 18.59 3.26
N LEU A 140 1.21 17.79 2.31
CA LEU A 140 1.40 16.34 2.27
C LEU A 140 2.86 15.97 2.00
N ILE A 141 3.50 16.53 0.98
CA ILE A 141 4.92 16.28 0.69
C ILE A 141 5.79 16.68 1.87
N SER A 142 5.51 17.84 2.48
CA SER A 142 6.22 18.29 3.70
C SER A 142 6.06 17.30 4.85
N ALA A 143 4.84 16.81 5.10
CA ALA A 143 4.56 15.84 6.16
C ALA A 143 5.22 14.47 5.88
N LEU A 144 5.19 13.99 4.63
CA LEU A 144 5.89 12.77 4.21
C LEU A 144 7.40 12.89 4.44
N ASN A 145 8.00 14.04 4.11
CA ASN A 145 9.43 14.29 4.25
C ASN A 145 9.93 14.31 5.71
N GLN A 146 9.03 14.54 6.68
CA GLN A 146 9.34 14.36 8.10
C GLN A 146 9.60 12.88 8.45
N GLY A 147 9.09 11.96 7.63
CA GLY A 147 9.28 10.52 7.74
C GLY A 147 8.40 9.89 8.83
N PRO A 148 7.05 9.95 8.68
CA PRO A 148 6.14 9.34 9.62
C PRO A 148 6.24 7.82 9.61
N LEU A 149 5.78 7.17 10.68
CA LEU A 149 5.68 5.71 10.76
C LEU A 149 4.57 5.18 9.85
N LEU A 150 3.45 5.89 9.83
CA LEU A 150 2.23 5.50 9.15
C LEU A 150 1.71 6.66 8.32
N VAL A 151 1.32 6.37 7.09
CA VAL A 151 0.51 7.27 6.27
C VAL A 151 -0.74 6.51 5.91
N ASN A 152 -1.91 7.04 6.26
CA ASN A 152 -3.18 6.47 5.86
C ASN A 152 -3.93 7.48 4.99
N TYR A 153 -4.17 7.13 3.73
CA TYR A 153 -5.03 7.88 2.84
C TYR A 153 -6.40 7.21 2.73
N ALA A 154 -7.48 7.99 2.88
CA ALA A 154 -8.84 7.57 2.60
C ALA A 154 -9.47 8.55 1.61
N GLY A 155 -9.83 8.07 0.42
CA GLY A 155 -10.32 8.95 -0.62
C GLY A 155 -10.41 8.33 -2.00
N HIS A 156 -10.62 9.17 -3.01
CA HIS A 156 -10.64 8.74 -4.41
C HIS A 156 -9.25 8.75 -5.03
N GLY A 157 -9.04 7.86 -5.99
CA GLY A 157 -7.74 7.66 -6.59
C GLY A 157 -7.83 6.92 -7.91
N SER A 158 -6.72 6.93 -8.63
CA SER A 158 -6.50 6.11 -9.82
C SER A 158 -5.06 5.60 -9.77
N VAL A 159 -4.61 4.90 -10.81
CA VAL A 159 -3.36 4.12 -10.81
C VAL A 159 -2.18 4.87 -10.18
N GLY A 160 -1.91 6.10 -10.62
CA GLY A 160 -0.78 6.90 -10.16
C GLY A 160 -1.12 8.19 -9.42
N ILE A 161 -2.33 8.31 -8.83
CA ILE A 161 -2.83 9.59 -8.31
C ILE A 161 -3.84 9.44 -7.16
N TRP A 162 -3.73 10.33 -6.17
CA TRP A 162 -4.82 10.68 -5.24
C TRP A 162 -5.60 11.88 -5.79
N ARG A 163 -6.94 11.85 -5.68
CA ARG A 163 -7.81 12.81 -6.37
C ARG A 163 -7.43 14.26 -6.11
N GLY A 164 -7.52 15.07 -7.17
CA GLY A 164 -7.09 16.47 -7.15
C GLY A 164 -5.60 16.66 -7.46
N GLY A 165 -4.86 15.57 -7.69
CA GLY A 165 -3.41 15.66 -7.89
C GLY A 165 -2.68 16.09 -6.63
N ILE A 166 -3.30 15.86 -5.46
CA ILE A 166 -2.71 16.15 -4.14
C ILE A 166 -1.50 15.26 -3.87
N PHE A 167 -1.40 14.13 -4.56
CA PHE A 167 -0.21 13.29 -4.64
C PHE A 167 -0.24 12.46 -5.91
N THR A 168 0.90 12.34 -6.59
CA THR A 168 1.07 11.70 -7.88
C THR A 168 2.36 10.87 -7.91
N THR A 169 2.49 9.95 -8.86
CA THR A 169 3.73 9.19 -9.07
C THR A 169 4.94 10.09 -9.32
N ASP A 170 4.76 11.26 -9.95
CA ASP A 170 5.84 12.23 -10.19
C ASP A 170 6.38 12.91 -8.92
N ASP A 171 5.66 12.82 -7.79
CA ASP A 171 6.10 13.37 -6.51
C ASP A 171 7.17 12.51 -5.82
N ASP A 172 7.42 11.29 -6.30
CA ASP A 172 8.42 10.38 -5.75
C ASP A 172 9.83 11.03 -5.68
N ARG A 173 10.18 11.83 -6.68
CA ARG A 173 11.44 12.59 -6.78
C ARG A 173 11.54 13.74 -5.78
N LEU A 174 10.41 14.19 -5.23
CA LEU A 174 10.34 15.25 -4.22
C LEU A 174 10.46 14.69 -2.78
N LEU A 175 10.44 13.37 -2.63
CA LEU A 175 10.56 12.72 -1.34
C LEU A 175 12.01 12.70 -0.86
N THR A 176 12.19 13.09 0.40
CA THR A 176 13.49 13.28 1.07
C THR A 176 13.50 12.70 2.48
N ASN A 177 12.50 11.87 2.82
CA ASN A 177 12.42 11.20 4.11
C ASN A 177 13.54 10.16 4.34
N GLY A 178 14.36 9.87 3.33
CA GLY A 178 15.54 9.02 3.46
C GLY A 178 15.18 7.66 4.07
N PRO A 179 15.89 7.18 5.13
CA PRO A 179 15.59 5.89 5.75
C PRO A 179 14.35 5.90 6.67
N ARG A 180 13.70 7.06 6.89
CA ARG A 180 12.47 7.17 7.70
C ARG A 180 11.26 6.88 6.82
N LEU A 181 11.08 5.61 6.49
CA LEU A 181 10.14 5.14 5.50
C LEU A 181 8.81 4.70 6.14
N PRO A 182 7.67 5.39 5.88
CA PRO A 182 6.36 4.98 6.37
C PRO A 182 5.88 3.66 5.77
N LEU A 183 5.02 2.96 6.50
CA LEU A 183 3.98 2.14 5.89
C LEU A 183 2.91 3.07 5.32
N VAL A 184 2.62 2.96 4.03
CA VAL A 184 1.55 3.71 3.38
C VAL A 184 0.35 2.79 3.17
N ILE A 185 -0.81 3.20 3.67
CA ILE A 185 -2.08 2.51 3.49
C ILE A 185 -2.95 3.40 2.60
N ALA A 186 -3.26 2.92 1.39
CA ALA A 186 -4.05 3.64 0.43
C ALA A 186 -5.45 3.02 0.34
N MET A 187 -6.40 3.54 1.13
CA MET A 187 -7.82 3.19 1.03
C MET A 187 -8.46 3.94 -0.13
N THR A 188 -8.10 3.47 -1.32
CA THR A 188 -8.55 4.01 -2.59
C THR A 188 -8.39 2.98 -3.71
N CYS A 189 -8.88 3.31 -4.89
CA CYS A 189 -8.85 2.45 -6.06
C CYS A 189 -7.50 2.47 -6.78
N LEU A 190 -7.12 1.34 -7.37
CA LEU A 190 -6.06 1.17 -8.39
C LEU A 190 -4.63 1.59 -8.02
N ASN A 191 -4.34 2.15 -6.84
CA ASN A 191 -2.99 2.55 -6.44
C ASN A 191 -1.97 1.38 -6.40
N GLY A 192 -2.44 0.13 -6.46
CA GLY A 192 -1.64 -1.09 -6.61
C GLY A 192 -1.86 -1.79 -7.96
N PHE A 193 -2.26 -1.09 -9.02
CA PHE A 193 -2.40 -1.65 -10.37
C PHE A 193 -1.01 -1.84 -11.04
N PHE A 194 -0.15 -2.64 -10.41
CA PHE A 194 1.26 -2.83 -10.81
C PHE A 194 1.43 -3.61 -12.13
N HIS A 195 0.46 -4.45 -12.46
CA HIS A 195 0.51 -5.37 -13.59
C HIS A 195 0.19 -4.73 -14.97
N ASP A 196 0.18 -3.39 -15.04
CA ASP A 196 -0.04 -2.69 -16.31
C ASP A 196 1.07 -3.03 -17.31
N ALA A 197 0.68 -3.32 -18.55
CA ALA A 197 1.64 -3.49 -19.64
C ALA A 197 2.32 -2.16 -19.98
N SER A 198 1.63 -1.05 -19.80
CA SER A 198 2.20 0.26 -20.06
C SER A 198 3.36 0.59 -19.09
N PRO A 199 4.27 1.52 -19.44
CA PRO A 199 5.29 1.98 -18.52
C PRO A 199 4.73 2.89 -17.40
N PHE A 200 3.41 3.09 -17.34
CA PHE A 200 2.79 3.89 -16.29
C PHE A 200 2.81 3.12 -14.97
N GLU A 201 3.53 3.65 -13.98
CA GLU A 201 3.66 3.02 -12.68
C GLU A 201 2.43 3.26 -11.81
N SER A 202 2.09 2.27 -10.98
CA SER A 202 1.15 2.51 -9.91
C SER A 202 1.77 3.36 -8.80
N LEU A 203 0.95 4.01 -8.00
CA LEU A 203 1.43 4.84 -6.90
C LEU A 203 2.21 4.01 -5.86
N ALA A 204 1.84 2.75 -5.66
CA ALA A 204 2.59 1.82 -4.81
C ALA A 204 4.00 1.58 -5.34
N ASP A 205 4.14 1.38 -6.65
CA ASP A 205 5.42 1.14 -7.32
C ASP A 205 6.34 2.35 -7.18
N ALA A 206 5.83 3.55 -7.48
CA ALA A 206 6.59 4.80 -7.38
C ALA A 206 7.06 5.05 -5.94
N LEU A 207 6.21 4.82 -4.93
CA LEU A 207 6.59 4.97 -3.52
C LEU A 207 7.67 3.98 -3.08
N LEU A 208 7.59 2.72 -3.53
CA LEU A 208 8.62 1.73 -3.23
C LEU A 208 9.94 2.05 -3.93
N LYS A 209 9.89 2.55 -5.18
CA LYS A 209 11.07 2.80 -6.02
C LYS A 209 11.65 4.22 -5.87
N ALA A 210 11.00 5.11 -5.14
CA ALA A 210 11.43 6.50 -4.94
C ALA A 210 12.92 6.59 -4.52
N PRO A 211 13.79 7.32 -5.22
CA PRO A 211 15.24 7.20 -5.05
C PRO A 211 15.77 7.73 -3.71
N ASN A 212 15.08 8.71 -3.10
CA ASN A 212 15.56 9.46 -1.93
C ASN A 212 14.65 9.36 -0.70
N GLY A 213 13.73 8.38 -0.69
CA GLY A 213 12.71 8.29 0.34
C GLY A 213 11.59 7.31 -0.05
N GLY A 214 10.33 7.73 0.08
CA GLY A 214 9.19 6.89 -0.27
C GLY A 214 8.68 6.08 0.91
N ALA A 215 8.31 4.83 0.67
CA ALA A 215 7.68 3.95 1.66
C ALA A 215 8.52 2.69 1.92
N ILE A 216 8.36 2.08 3.10
CA ILE A 216 8.91 0.75 3.40
C ILE A 216 8.01 -0.35 2.84
N ALA A 217 6.71 -0.07 2.85
CA ALA A 217 5.68 -0.89 2.27
C ALA A 217 4.45 -0.05 1.93
N VAL A 218 3.66 -0.52 0.97
CA VAL A 218 2.39 0.07 0.57
C VAL A 218 1.31 -1.01 0.59
N PHE A 219 0.17 -0.75 1.23
CA PHE A 219 -1.00 -1.61 1.15
C PHE A 219 -2.07 -0.93 0.31
N ALA A 220 -2.31 -1.44 -0.90
CA ALA A 220 -3.14 -0.78 -1.91
C ALA A 220 -3.93 -1.78 -2.75
N SER A 221 -5.03 -1.32 -3.34
CA SER A 221 -5.86 -2.11 -4.24
C SER A 221 -5.32 -2.11 -5.67
N SER A 222 -5.28 -3.27 -6.31
CA SER A 222 -5.18 -3.40 -7.76
C SER A 222 -6.51 -3.16 -8.47
N GLY A 223 -7.64 -3.05 -7.76
CA GLY A 223 -8.98 -3.00 -8.34
C GLY A 223 -9.76 -1.70 -8.09
N LEU A 224 -10.99 -1.70 -8.58
CA LEU A 224 -12.04 -0.73 -8.25
C LEU A 224 -12.94 -1.34 -7.18
N THR A 225 -13.23 -0.57 -6.13
CA THR A 225 -13.94 -1.07 -4.94
C THR A 225 -14.65 0.05 -4.18
N SER A 226 -15.48 -0.31 -3.22
CA SER A 226 -16.28 0.62 -2.42
C SER A 226 -15.62 0.98 -1.08
N PRO A 227 -15.66 2.25 -0.64
CA PRO A 227 -15.15 2.65 0.68
C PRO A 227 -15.77 1.84 1.83
N GLU A 228 -17.06 1.53 1.77
CA GLU A 228 -17.81 0.80 2.80
C GLU A 228 -17.19 -0.58 3.10
N GLU A 229 -16.61 -1.23 2.09
CA GLU A 229 -15.95 -2.53 2.22
C GLU A 229 -14.48 -2.40 2.63
N GLN A 230 -13.83 -1.27 2.32
CA GLN A 230 -12.43 -0.99 2.64
C GLN A 230 -12.22 -0.61 4.11
N ILE A 231 -13.08 0.24 4.66
CA ILE A 231 -12.88 0.83 5.99
C ILE A 231 -12.81 -0.22 7.13
N PRO A 232 -13.67 -1.26 7.18
CA PRO A 232 -13.55 -2.31 8.19
C PRO A 232 -12.20 -3.04 8.15
N MET A 233 -11.70 -3.33 6.95
CA MET A 233 -10.37 -3.93 6.76
C MET A 233 -9.27 -2.99 7.24
N ASN A 234 -9.36 -1.69 6.94
CA ASN A 234 -8.39 -0.71 7.41
C ASN A 234 -8.34 -0.61 8.94
N HIS A 235 -9.52 -0.52 9.58
CA HIS A 235 -9.62 -0.50 11.04
C HIS A 235 -8.98 -1.74 11.66
N GLN A 236 -9.25 -2.91 11.07
CA GLN A 236 -8.67 -4.15 11.56
C GLN A 236 -7.16 -4.21 11.34
N LEU A 237 -6.65 -3.70 10.22
CA LEU A 237 -5.22 -3.59 9.97
C LEU A 237 -4.53 -2.73 11.03
N ILE A 238 -5.06 -1.54 11.34
CA ILE A 238 -4.51 -0.67 12.38
C ILE A 238 -4.55 -1.36 13.75
N ARG A 239 -5.65 -2.03 14.11
CA ARG A 239 -5.69 -2.82 15.37
C ARG A 239 -4.60 -3.87 15.40
N LEU A 240 -4.40 -4.63 14.33
CA LEU A 240 -3.41 -5.72 14.29
C LEU A 240 -1.96 -5.22 14.32
N LEU A 241 -1.70 -4.04 13.76
CA LEU A 241 -0.38 -3.41 13.79
C LEU A 241 -0.05 -2.82 15.16
N PHE A 242 -1.05 -2.28 15.88
CA PHE A 242 -0.80 -1.48 17.09
C PHE A 242 -1.40 -2.05 18.40
N ASN A 243 -2.03 -3.23 18.41
CA ASN A 243 -2.61 -3.87 19.61
C ASN A 243 -1.60 -4.45 20.62
N GLY A 244 -0.34 -4.03 20.60
CA GLY A 244 0.71 -4.51 21.51
C GLY A 244 1.34 -5.86 21.13
N GLN A 245 0.83 -6.58 20.12
CA GLN A 245 1.53 -7.75 19.54
C GLN A 245 2.49 -7.37 18.39
N SER A 246 2.31 -6.17 17.83
CA SER A 246 3.09 -5.59 16.72
C SER A 246 3.36 -6.62 15.62
N LEU A 247 2.30 -7.18 15.02
CA LEU A 247 2.41 -8.23 14.01
C LEU A 247 3.27 -7.75 12.83
N PRO A 248 4.00 -8.66 12.13
CA PRO A 248 4.56 -8.34 10.83
C PRO A 248 3.46 -7.83 9.90
N ILE A 249 3.80 -6.85 9.06
CA ILE A 249 2.84 -6.16 8.21
C ILE A 249 2.06 -7.13 7.31
N GLY A 250 2.71 -8.20 6.82
CA GLY A 250 2.06 -9.21 6.00
C GLY A 250 1.02 -10.03 6.77
N GLU A 251 1.28 -10.40 8.03
CA GLU A 251 0.30 -11.10 8.86
C GLU A 251 -0.86 -10.19 9.27
N ALA A 252 -0.58 -8.91 9.51
CA ALA A 252 -1.62 -7.93 9.77
C ALA A 252 -2.51 -7.72 8.54
N ALA A 253 -1.92 -7.54 7.35
CA ALA A 253 -2.64 -7.41 6.08
C ALA A 253 -3.50 -8.66 5.77
N ARG A 254 -2.91 -9.85 5.91
CA ARG A 254 -3.58 -11.15 5.72
C ARG A 254 -4.83 -11.27 6.60
N LYS A 255 -4.70 -11.01 7.90
CA LYS A 255 -5.80 -11.11 8.87
C LYS A 255 -6.82 -9.99 8.76
N ALA A 256 -6.41 -8.80 8.31
CA ALA A 256 -7.30 -7.65 8.18
C ALA A 256 -8.40 -7.87 7.13
N LYS A 257 -8.10 -8.61 6.06
CA LYS A 257 -9.04 -8.92 4.96
C LYS A 257 -10.30 -9.65 5.42
N ALA A 258 -10.22 -10.42 6.51
CA ALA A 258 -11.38 -11.10 7.09
C ALA A 258 -12.42 -10.13 7.72
N ALA A 259 -12.09 -8.85 7.91
CA ALA A 259 -12.99 -7.86 8.50
C ALA A 259 -14.06 -7.32 7.53
N THR A 260 -13.97 -7.64 6.24
CA THR A 260 -14.96 -7.28 5.22
C THR A 260 -15.49 -8.54 4.55
N ASN A 261 -16.71 -8.51 4.01
CA ASN A 261 -17.26 -9.58 3.16
C ASN A 261 -17.15 -9.27 1.66
N GLY A 262 -16.68 -8.06 1.30
CA GLY A 262 -16.45 -7.64 -0.07
C GLY A 262 -15.38 -8.50 -0.73
N GLN A 263 -15.77 -9.34 -1.69
CA GLN A 263 -14.87 -10.28 -2.36
C GLN A 263 -13.79 -9.55 -3.16
N ASP A 264 -14.15 -8.46 -3.83
CA ASP A 264 -13.21 -7.65 -4.59
C ASP A 264 -12.18 -7.02 -3.64
N VAL A 265 -12.60 -6.49 -2.49
CA VAL A 265 -11.66 -5.96 -1.48
C VAL A 265 -10.72 -7.03 -0.95
N ARG A 266 -11.24 -8.21 -0.59
CA ARG A 266 -10.40 -9.30 -0.09
C ARG A 266 -9.31 -9.71 -1.08
N LYS A 267 -9.70 -9.85 -2.35
CA LYS A 267 -8.84 -10.47 -3.38
C LYS A 267 -7.93 -9.48 -4.10
N THR A 268 -8.24 -8.18 -4.11
CA THR A 268 -7.47 -7.18 -4.88
C THR A 268 -6.55 -6.31 -4.05
N TRP A 269 -6.54 -6.44 -2.72
CA TRP A 269 -5.58 -5.71 -1.89
C TRP A 269 -4.25 -6.42 -1.87
N ILE A 270 -3.18 -5.70 -2.16
CA ILE A 270 -1.84 -6.26 -2.26
C ILE A 270 -0.92 -5.52 -1.30
N LEU A 271 -0.07 -6.29 -0.62
CA LEU A 271 1.03 -5.74 0.14
C LEU A 271 2.24 -5.62 -0.79
N PHE A 272 2.63 -4.40 -1.08
CA PHE A 272 3.86 -4.07 -1.77
C PHE A 272 4.95 -3.83 -0.71
N GLY A 273 5.98 -4.67 -0.67
CA GLY A 273 7.02 -4.66 0.36
C GLY A 273 7.27 -6.03 0.98
N ASP A 274 8.24 -6.10 1.89
CA ASP A 274 8.58 -7.33 2.61
C ASP A 274 7.51 -7.66 3.68
N PRO A 275 6.76 -8.78 3.56
CA PRO A 275 5.68 -9.13 4.48
C PRO A 275 6.15 -9.46 5.90
N THR A 276 7.46 -9.67 6.10
CA THR A 276 8.07 -9.94 7.41
C THR A 276 8.40 -8.68 8.19
N THR A 277 8.37 -7.51 7.53
CA THR A 277 8.64 -6.20 8.15
C THR A 277 7.75 -5.97 9.37
N ARG A 278 8.33 -5.44 10.45
CA ARG A 278 7.59 -4.99 11.64
C ARG A 278 7.76 -3.49 11.83
N LEU A 279 6.66 -2.81 12.16
CA LEU A 279 6.70 -1.40 12.52
C LEU A 279 7.40 -1.23 13.87
N ARG A 280 8.38 -0.33 13.93
CA ARG A 280 9.12 0.00 15.15
C ARG A 280 8.73 1.42 15.57
N TYR A 281 8.23 1.58 16.79
CA TYR A 281 7.77 2.85 17.35
C TYR A 281 7.79 2.85 18.87
#